data_AF-A0A7W6RAP6-F1
#
_entry.id   AF-A0A7W6RAP6-F1
#
_cell.length_a   1.000
_cell.length_b   1.000
_cell.length_c   1.000
_cell.angle_alpha   90.00
_cell.angle_beta   90.00
_cell.angle_gamma   90.00
#
_symmetry.space_group_name_H-M   'P 1'
#
loop_
_entity.id
_entity.type
_entity.pdbx_description
1 polymer ?
#
loop_
_entity_poly.entity_id
_entity_poly.type
_entity_poly.pdbx_seq_one_letter_code
_entity_poly.pdbx_strand_id
1 'polypeptide(L)'
;MSSSGHPPPDRPANPPTNPHDALLRAVLDDPAQAAEVLRRMLPPEITARLTDAPPEPVDGSFIDRRLRRTTSDRLFRVALTDGRPAFLYVLVEHKSRPDPRTPLQLLGYMVRIWERHAGRDPARLARLPPILPLVLYHGRAPWAVPTSVLDCLDADEALKATLRDLRYGLRDLSQRVPDSPPEKTPAWAALRALATVGRDGSATIEGLASIVAALPDGTLLERQVVHYILHVARHLTAADWRAVAARARPNEEETLVSLAAQEWMRQGEARGRAEGEARGEARALTRSILRTLTARFGVVPPALAARVHAVPVADLDALLDRALTAPDLAAVFDETARH
;
A
#
# COMPACT_ATOMS: atom_id res chain seq x y z
N MET A 1 17.13 78.64 -25.05
CA MET A 1 17.65 77.32 -24.61
C MET A 1 16.80 76.85 -23.45
N SER A 2 15.86 75.95 -23.70
CA SER A 2 15.11 75.22 -22.67
C SER A 2 15.15 73.76 -23.05
N SER A 3 15.82 72.96 -22.22
CA SER A 3 16.18 71.57 -22.45
C SER A 3 14.98 70.65 -22.20
N SER A 4 14.58 69.91 -23.23
CA SER A 4 13.59 68.84 -23.19
C SER A 4 14.26 67.55 -22.68
N GLY A 5 13.94 67.14 -21.45
CA GLY A 5 14.40 65.88 -20.86
C GLY A 5 13.64 64.68 -21.42
N HIS A 6 14.36 63.81 -22.13
CA HIS A 6 13.91 62.45 -22.44
C HIS A 6 13.95 61.59 -21.15
N PRO A 7 12.96 60.70 -20.92
CA PRO A 7 13.07 59.71 -19.85
C PRO A 7 14.21 58.72 -20.19
N PRO A 8 14.95 58.22 -19.20
CA PRO A 8 15.99 57.24 -19.45
C PRO A 8 15.40 55.93 -19.99
N PRO A 9 16.09 55.21 -20.88
CA PRO A 9 15.63 53.90 -21.33
C PRO A 9 15.54 52.94 -20.15
N ASP A 10 14.49 52.12 -20.12
CA ASP A 10 14.33 51.02 -19.18
C ASP A 10 15.63 50.21 -19.14
N ARG A 11 16.25 50.15 -17.95
CA ARG A 11 17.38 49.25 -17.72
C ARG A 11 16.89 47.83 -18.05
N PRO A 12 17.56 47.08 -18.93
CA PRO A 12 17.19 45.70 -19.14
C PRO A 12 17.28 44.97 -17.79
N ALA A 13 16.19 44.31 -17.41
CA ALA A 13 16.16 43.43 -16.26
C ALA A 13 17.37 42.48 -16.33
N ASN A 14 18.01 42.22 -15.19
CA ASN A 14 19.16 41.31 -15.11
C ASN A 14 18.88 40.03 -15.94
N PRO A 15 19.79 39.62 -16.84
CA PRO A 15 19.55 38.46 -17.68
C PRO A 15 19.29 37.22 -16.81
N PRO A 16 18.30 36.39 -17.17
CA PRO A 16 17.98 35.20 -16.40
C PRO A 16 19.21 34.31 -16.26
N THR A 17 19.44 33.77 -15.06
CA THR A 17 20.59 32.93 -14.70
C THR A 17 20.69 31.64 -15.57
N ASN A 18 19.64 31.32 -16.33
CA ASN A 18 19.66 30.35 -17.43
C ASN A 18 18.66 30.80 -18.54
N PRO A 19 19.14 31.41 -19.65
CA PRO A 19 18.25 31.95 -20.69
C PRO A 19 17.56 30.89 -21.53
N HIS A 20 18.20 29.72 -21.73
CA HIS A 20 17.62 28.62 -22.50
C HIS A 20 16.41 28.01 -21.78
N ASP A 21 16.55 27.75 -20.49
CA ASP A 21 15.46 27.30 -19.63
C ASP A 21 14.30 28.30 -19.60
N ALA A 22 14.60 29.59 -19.49
CA ALA A 22 13.58 30.64 -19.45
C ALA A 22 12.77 30.70 -20.75
N LEU A 23 13.43 30.57 -21.91
CA LEU A 23 12.76 30.54 -23.21
C LEU A 23 11.90 29.28 -23.37
N LEU A 24 12.45 28.09 -23.07
CA LEU A 24 11.69 26.84 -23.15
C LEU A 24 10.48 26.87 -22.23
N ARG A 25 10.64 27.41 -21.02
CA ARG A 25 9.55 27.60 -20.09
C ARG A 25 8.46 28.51 -20.66
N ALA A 26 8.83 29.66 -21.23
CA ALA A 26 7.88 30.59 -21.83
C ALA A 26 7.10 29.96 -22.99
N VAL A 27 7.76 29.16 -23.83
CA VAL A 27 7.12 28.41 -24.92
C VAL A 27 6.14 27.36 -24.38
N LEU A 28 6.50 26.64 -23.33
CA LEU A 28 5.65 25.61 -22.71
C LEU A 28 4.54 26.18 -21.82
N ASP A 29 4.65 27.45 -21.39
CA ASP A 29 3.60 28.17 -20.66
C ASP A 29 2.46 28.64 -21.57
N ASP A 30 2.72 28.89 -22.85
CA ASP A 30 1.71 29.24 -23.85
C ASP A 30 1.03 27.96 -24.36
N PRO A 31 -0.29 27.75 -24.16
CA PRO A 31 -0.95 26.50 -24.55
C PRO A 31 -0.91 26.20 -26.05
N ALA A 32 -0.94 27.22 -26.91
CA ALA A 32 -0.91 27.03 -28.36
C ALA A 32 0.49 26.62 -28.82
N GLN A 33 1.53 27.27 -28.28
CA GLN A 33 2.91 26.93 -28.59
C GLN A 33 3.31 25.58 -27.97
N ALA A 34 2.87 25.29 -26.74
CA ALA A 34 3.06 23.99 -26.10
C ALA A 34 2.43 22.87 -26.94
N ALA A 35 1.21 23.05 -27.45
CA ALA A 35 0.56 22.08 -28.32
C ALA A 35 1.41 21.78 -29.57
N GLU A 36 1.95 22.81 -30.23
CA GLU A 36 2.77 22.65 -31.43
C GLU A 36 4.07 21.91 -31.14
N VAL A 37 4.79 22.29 -30.07
CA VAL A 37 6.03 21.62 -29.67
C VAL A 37 5.77 20.16 -29.31
N LEU A 38 4.78 19.89 -28.47
CA LEU A 38 4.47 18.53 -28.00
C LEU A 38 4.07 17.61 -29.16
N ARG A 39 3.25 18.08 -30.10
CA ARG A 39 2.84 17.28 -31.27
C ARG A 39 4.01 16.92 -32.19
N ARG A 40 5.02 17.79 -32.30
CA ARG A 40 6.24 17.53 -33.08
C ARG A 40 7.23 16.61 -32.39
N MET A 41 7.22 16.58 -31.05
CA MET A 41 8.10 15.71 -30.26
C MET A 41 7.59 14.26 -30.17
N LEU A 42 6.28 14.07 -30.34
CA LEU A 42 5.66 12.76 -30.24
C LEU A 42 5.72 12.01 -31.57
N PRO A 43 5.83 10.67 -31.55
CA PRO A 43 5.66 9.86 -32.76
C PRO A 43 4.30 10.13 -33.43
N PRO A 44 4.22 10.13 -34.78
CA PRO A 44 2.98 10.41 -35.50
C PRO A 44 1.80 9.54 -35.05
N GLU A 45 2.05 8.28 -34.69
CA GLU A 45 1.04 7.32 -34.25
C GLU A 45 0.42 7.69 -32.89
N ILE A 46 1.16 8.40 -32.05
CA ILE A 46 0.67 8.93 -30.77
C ILE A 46 -0.03 10.26 -31.01
N THR A 47 0.55 11.15 -31.81
CA THR A 47 -0.05 12.45 -32.14
C THR A 47 -1.44 12.29 -32.74
N ALA A 48 -1.64 11.29 -33.62
CA ALA A 48 -2.95 10.96 -34.21
C ALA A 48 -4.02 10.50 -33.19
N ARG A 49 -3.62 10.14 -31.97
CA ARG A 49 -4.54 9.74 -30.89
C ARG A 49 -4.90 10.88 -29.96
N LEU A 50 -4.27 12.04 -30.08
CA LEU A 50 -4.59 13.23 -29.29
C LEU A 50 -5.72 14.01 -29.94
N THR A 51 -6.58 14.62 -29.13
CA THR A 51 -7.57 15.58 -29.64
C THR A 51 -6.89 16.89 -30.07
N ASP A 52 -7.64 17.73 -30.80
CA ASP A 52 -7.17 19.08 -31.14
C ASP A 52 -7.14 20.06 -29.96
N ALA A 53 -7.81 19.71 -28.85
CA ALA A 53 -7.83 20.52 -27.63
C ALA A 53 -6.41 20.82 -27.11
N PRO A 54 -6.16 22.05 -26.62
CA PRO A 54 -4.85 22.42 -26.11
C PRO A 54 -4.48 21.60 -24.87
N PRO A 55 -3.18 21.30 -24.66
CA PRO A 55 -2.72 20.62 -23.46
C PRO A 55 -2.96 21.49 -22.23
N GLU A 56 -3.53 20.89 -21.19
CA GLU A 56 -3.83 21.58 -19.93
C GLU A 56 -2.63 21.44 -18.98
N PRO A 57 -2.00 22.55 -18.54
CA PRO A 57 -0.89 22.48 -17.60
C PRO A 57 -1.35 21.97 -16.23
N VAL A 58 -0.60 21.03 -15.66
CA VAL A 58 -0.79 20.51 -14.31
C VAL A 58 0.38 20.96 -13.44
N ASP A 59 0.08 21.53 -12.27
CA ASP A 59 1.12 22.05 -11.38
C ASP A 59 2.06 20.93 -10.88
N GLY A 60 3.31 20.97 -11.35
CA GLY A 60 4.37 20.04 -10.99
C GLY A 60 4.85 20.16 -9.53
N SER A 61 4.61 21.31 -8.89
CA SER A 61 4.97 21.54 -7.48
C SER A 61 4.18 20.67 -6.51
N PHE A 62 3.04 20.14 -6.98
CA PHE A 62 2.18 19.23 -6.24
C PHE A 62 2.78 17.80 -6.16
N ILE A 63 3.64 17.41 -7.11
CA ILE A 63 4.03 16.00 -7.32
C ILE A 63 5.29 15.61 -6.52
N ASP A 64 6.28 16.48 -6.37
CA ASP A 64 7.49 16.21 -5.56
C ASP A 64 8.18 17.52 -5.13
N ARG A 65 8.62 17.61 -3.86
CA ARG A 65 9.42 18.76 -3.40
C ARG A 65 10.78 18.85 -4.11
N ARG A 66 11.32 17.76 -4.66
CA ARG A 66 12.53 17.72 -5.49
C ARG A 66 12.30 18.24 -6.91
N LEU A 67 11.06 18.18 -7.44
CA LEU A 67 10.68 18.91 -8.68
C LEU A 67 10.83 20.43 -8.54
N ARG A 68 10.82 20.96 -7.30
CA ARG A 68 11.10 22.39 -7.07
C ARG A 68 12.52 22.80 -7.47
N ARG A 69 13.46 21.87 -7.64
CA ARG A 69 14.86 22.18 -7.98
C ARG A 69 15.12 22.27 -9.49
N THR A 70 14.21 21.78 -10.33
CA THR A 70 14.25 21.90 -11.80
C THR A 70 13.05 22.72 -12.27
N THR A 71 13.15 24.05 -12.14
CA THR A 71 12.09 25.05 -12.43
C THR A 71 11.52 25.06 -13.85
N SER A 72 11.98 24.17 -14.73
CA SER A 72 11.70 24.17 -16.17
C SER A 72 10.83 22.98 -16.61
N ASP A 73 10.64 21.97 -15.75
CA ASP A 73 9.86 20.78 -16.08
C ASP A 73 8.37 21.09 -16.13
N ARG A 74 7.64 20.42 -17.03
CA ARG A 74 6.21 20.64 -17.24
C ARG A 74 5.43 19.36 -17.34
N LEU A 75 4.28 19.33 -16.68
CA LEU A 75 3.30 18.26 -16.82
C LEU A 75 2.06 18.83 -17.49
N PHE A 76 1.57 18.12 -18.49
CA PHE A 76 0.32 18.44 -19.17
C PHE A 76 -0.65 17.28 -19.08
N ARG A 77 -1.93 17.59 -18.92
CA ARG A 77 -3.04 16.68 -19.18
C ARG A 77 -3.55 16.92 -20.59
N VAL A 78 -3.73 15.84 -21.34
CA VAL A 78 -4.30 15.87 -22.69
C VAL A 78 -5.44 14.87 -22.79
N ALA A 79 -6.38 15.12 -23.71
CA ALA A 79 -7.44 14.18 -24.04
C ALA A 79 -7.05 13.35 -25.26
N LEU A 80 -7.35 12.05 -25.19
CA LEU A 80 -7.29 11.15 -26.32
C LEU A 80 -8.60 11.23 -27.13
N THR A 81 -8.54 10.87 -28.40
CA THR A 81 -9.69 10.89 -29.32
C THR A 81 -10.84 9.96 -28.89
N ASP A 82 -10.57 8.98 -28.03
CA ASP A 82 -11.58 8.09 -27.43
C ASP A 82 -12.12 8.60 -26.08
N GLY A 83 -11.80 9.84 -25.70
CA GLY A 83 -12.29 10.49 -24.49
C GLY A 83 -11.50 10.19 -23.22
N ARG A 84 -10.50 9.31 -23.27
CA ARG A 84 -9.65 9.00 -22.10
C ARG A 84 -8.56 10.08 -21.90
N PRO A 85 -8.12 10.33 -20.66
CA PRO A 85 -6.99 11.24 -20.41
C PRO A 85 -5.64 10.56 -20.63
N ALA A 86 -4.64 11.34 -21.00
CA ALA A 86 -3.23 10.99 -20.96
C ALA A 86 -2.42 12.15 -20.35
N PHE A 87 -1.19 11.87 -19.94
CA PHE A 87 -0.26 12.87 -19.44
C PHE A 87 0.99 12.96 -20.30
N LEU A 88 1.47 14.18 -20.52
CA LEU A 88 2.76 14.45 -21.16
C LEU A 88 3.67 15.09 -20.11
N TYR A 89 4.79 14.43 -19.78
CA TYR A 89 5.75 14.95 -18.82
C TYR A 89 7.03 15.37 -19.55
N VAL A 90 7.30 16.67 -19.60
CA VAL A 90 8.46 17.25 -20.27
C VAL A 90 9.53 17.57 -19.23
N LEU A 91 10.63 16.83 -19.26
CA LEU A 91 11.87 17.12 -18.54
C LEU A 91 12.74 18.03 -19.41
N VAL A 92 13.11 19.21 -18.89
CA VAL A 92 14.00 20.13 -19.58
C VAL A 92 15.40 20.01 -18.97
N GLU A 93 16.34 19.47 -19.75
CA GLU A 93 17.71 19.20 -19.31
C GLU A 93 18.71 20.12 -20.04
N HIS A 94 19.18 21.15 -19.34
CA HIS A 94 20.18 22.11 -19.82
C HIS A 94 21.49 22.02 -19.02
N LYS A 95 22.07 20.81 -18.97
CA LYS A 95 23.38 20.58 -18.33
C LYS A 95 24.47 20.41 -19.39
N SER A 96 25.72 20.68 -19.00
CA SER A 96 26.88 20.55 -19.90
C SER A 96 27.08 19.11 -20.40
N ARG A 97 26.64 18.12 -19.62
CA ARG A 97 26.63 16.70 -19.96
C ARG A 97 25.30 16.06 -19.54
N PRO A 98 24.82 15.03 -20.24
CA PRO A 98 23.64 14.27 -19.85
C PRO A 98 23.77 13.69 -18.43
N ASP A 99 22.70 13.74 -17.65
CA ASP A 99 22.65 13.13 -16.32
C ASP A 99 22.36 11.63 -16.42
N PRO A 100 23.27 10.73 -15.99
CA PRO A 100 23.04 9.28 -16.03
C PRO A 100 21.82 8.82 -15.22
N ARG A 101 21.31 9.64 -14.28
CA ARG A 101 20.13 9.31 -13.49
C ARG A 101 18.80 9.55 -14.21
N THR A 102 18.82 10.17 -15.40
CA THR A 102 17.60 10.58 -16.12
C THR A 102 16.56 9.46 -16.25
N PRO A 103 16.89 8.21 -16.63
CA PRO A 103 15.87 7.15 -16.79
C PRO A 103 15.15 6.81 -15.48
N LEU A 104 15.90 6.67 -14.38
CA LEU A 104 15.34 6.41 -13.05
C LEU A 104 14.54 7.61 -12.52
N GLN A 105 15.01 8.82 -12.79
CA GLN A 105 14.33 10.05 -12.42
C GLN A 105 12.95 10.14 -13.10
N LEU A 106 12.88 9.88 -14.41
CA LEU A 106 11.63 9.87 -15.18
C LEU A 106 10.66 8.81 -14.67
N LEU A 107 11.11 7.56 -14.47
CA LEU A 107 10.26 6.51 -13.92
C LEU A 107 9.70 6.91 -12.55
N GLY A 108 10.53 7.49 -11.68
CA GLY A 108 10.08 8.01 -10.39
C GLY A 108 9.02 9.11 -10.51
N TYR A 109 9.13 10.01 -11.48
CA TYR A 109 8.08 11.01 -11.73
C TYR A 109 6.78 10.39 -12.22
N MET A 110 6.86 9.41 -13.12
CA MET A 110 5.69 8.69 -13.62
C MET A 110 4.90 8.03 -12.48
N VAL A 111 5.60 7.34 -11.57
CA VAL A 111 4.98 6.73 -10.38
C VAL A 111 4.27 7.79 -9.53
N ARG A 112 4.93 8.91 -9.21
CA ARG A 112 4.32 9.98 -8.39
C ARG A 112 3.12 10.63 -9.06
N ILE A 113 3.15 10.82 -10.37
CA ILE A 113 2.00 11.34 -11.15
C ILE A 113 0.82 10.38 -11.03
N TRP A 114 1.05 9.06 -11.19
CA TRP A 114 0.01 8.05 -11.03
C TRP A 114 -0.54 7.97 -9.62
N GLU A 115 0.31 7.95 -8.60
CA GLU A 115 -0.09 7.97 -7.18
C GLU A 115 -0.98 9.18 -6.89
N ARG A 116 -0.60 10.36 -7.39
CA ARG A 116 -1.39 11.57 -7.21
C ARG A 116 -2.74 11.50 -7.94
N HIS A 117 -2.75 11.01 -9.18
CA HIS A 117 -3.96 10.88 -9.97
C HIS A 117 -4.97 9.91 -9.34
N ALA A 118 -4.48 8.74 -8.90
CA ALA A 118 -5.31 7.67 -8.37
C ALA A 118 -5.71 7.89 -6.90
N GLY A 119 -4.83 8.50 -6.09
CA GLY A 119 -5.06 8.62 -4.65
C GLY A 119 -5.24 7.24 -4.00
N ARG A 120 -6.36 7.06 -3.28
CA ARG A 120 -6.76 5.77 -2.70
C ARG A 120 -7.93 5.11 -3.44
N ASP A 121 -8.33 5.64 -4.59
CA ASP A 121 -9.47 5.15 -5.36
C ASP A 121 -9.10 3.86 -6.14
N PRO A 122 -9.67 2.69 -5.79
CA PRO A 122 -9.36 1.43 -6.45
C PRO A 122 -9.68 1.42 -7.95
N ALA A 123 -10.73 2.13 -8.37
CA ALA A 123 -11.13 2.16 -9.78
C ALA A 123 -10.10 2.92 -10.64
N ARG A 124 -9.49 3.98 -10.09
CA ARG A 124 -8.41 4.73 -10.76
C ARG A 124 -7.09 3.97 -10.74
N LEU A 125 -6.76 3.27 -9.65
CA LEU A 125 -5.59 2.40 -9.58
C LEU A 125 -5.64 1.29 -10.62
N ALA A 126 -6.84 0.76 -10.90
CA ALA A 126 -7.05 -0.25 -11.93
C ALA A 126 -7.00 0.31 -13.37
N ARG A 127 -7.05 1.64 -13.56
CA ARG A 127 -7.11 2.29 -14.88
C ARG A 127 -6.28 3.57 -14.91
N LEU A 128 -4.98 3.43 -14.71
CA LEU A 128 -4.06 4.56 -14.78
C LEU A 128 -3.96 5.13 -16.21
N PRO A 129 -4.01 6.46 -16.38
CA PRO A 129 -3.78 7.09 -17.69
C PRO A 129 -2.33 6.93 -18.13
N PRO A 130 -2.05 6.75 -19.43
CA PRO A 130 -0.67 6.68 -19.91
C PRO A 130 0.08 8.00 -19.65
N ILE A 131 1.36 7.90 -19.32
CA ILE A 131 2.26 9.05 -19.18
C ILE A 131 3.34 8.90 -20.26
N LEU A 132 3.50 9.93 -21.08
CA LEU A 132 4.57 10.01 -22.08
C LEU A 132 5.66 10.96 -21.58
N PRO A 133 6.78 10.44 -21.06
CA PRO A 133 7.92 11.26 -20.71
C PRO A 133 8.65 11.73 -21.96
N LEU A 134 9.01 13.01 -21.99
CA LEU A 134 9.75 13.67 -23.05
C LEU A 134 10.95 14.37 -22.43
N VAL A 135 12.12 14.22 -23.03
CA VAL A 135 13.34 14.92 -22.59
C VAL A 135 13.72 15.94 -23.65
N LEU A 136 13.65 17.22 -23.28
CA LEU A 136 14.22 18.32 -24.05
C LEU A 136 15.66 18.54 -23.58
N TYR A 137 16.61 17.93 -24.28
CA TYR A 137 18.02 18.07 -23.97
C TYR A 137 18.69 19.15 -24.84
N HIS A 138 19.31 20.12 -24.17
CA HIS A 138 20.17 21.11 -24.81
C HIS A 138 21.49 21.22 -24.03
N GLY A 139 22.42 20.30 -24.29
CA GLY A 139 23.75 20.30 -23.67
C GLY A 139 24.88 20.35 -24.68
N ARG A 140 26.11 20.54 -24.18
CA ARG A 140 27.31 20.66 -25.01
C ARG A 140 27.78 19.32 -25.57
N ALA A 141 27.60 18.24 -24.81
CA ALA A 141 27.94 16.89 -25.22
C ALA A 141 26.76 16.20 -25.94
N PRO A 142 26.99 15.22 -26.83
CA PRO A 142 25.90 14.40 -27.36
C PRO A 142 25.20 13.61 -26.25
N TRP A 143 23.93 13.27 -26.46
CA TRP A 143 23.18 12.42 -25.53
C TRP A 143 23.72 10.99 -25.55
N ALA A 144 24.21 10.52 -24.41
CA ALA A 144 24.83 9.19 -24.26
C ALA A 144 24.16 8.36 -23.13
N VAL A 145 23.02 8.83 -22.61
CA VAL A 145 22.29 8.15 -21.54
C VAL A 145 21.18 7.31 -22.17
N PRO A 146 20.93 6.08 -21.69
CA PRO A 146 19.85 5.26 -22.23
C PRO A 146 18.48 5.97 -22.12
N THR A 147 17.57 5.68 -23.05
CA THR A 147 16.22 6.28 -23.07
C THR A 147 15.16 5.39 -22.43
N SER A 148 15.56 4.23 -21.91
CA SER A 148 14.73 3.28 -21.17
C SER A 148 15.47 2.79 -19.93
N VAL A 149 14.73 2.54 -18.84
CA VAL A 149 15.29 1.90 -17.64
C VAL A 149 15.77 0.48 -17.95
N LEU A 150 15.15 -0.22 -18.92
CA LEU A 150 15.57 -1.57 -19.33
C LEU A 150 16.98 -1.59 -19.92
N ASP A 151 17.33 -0.54 -20.66
CA ASP A 151 18.65 -0.37 -21.27
C ASP A 151 19.72 -0.01 -20.24
N CYS A 152 19.31 0.40 -19.03
CA CYS A 152 20.21 0.59 -17.89
C CYS A 152 20.51 -0.72 -17.13
N LEU A 153 19.79 -1.82 -17.40
CA LEU A 153 19.96 -3.07 -16.67
C LEU A 153 21.19 -3.83 -17.16
N ASP A 154 22.06 -4.19 -16.21
CA ASP A 154 23.16 -5.11 -16.42
C ASP A 154 22.63 -6.56 -16.39
N ALA A 155 22.03 -6.97 -17.50
CA ALA A 155 21.32 -8.23 -17.65
C ALA A 155 21.31 -8.69 -19.11
N ASP A 156 21.19 -9.99 -19.32
CA ASP A 156 20.97 -10.56 -20.65
C ASP A 156 19.57 -10.24 -21.21
N GLU A 157 19.36 -10.51 -22.49
CA GLU A 157 18.09 -10.24 -23.16
C GLU A 157 16.93 -11.10 -22.62
N ALA A 158 17.19 -12.29 -22.08
CA ALA A 158 16.15 -13.14 -21.52
C ALA A 158 15.57 -12.53 -20.23
N LEU A 159 16.43 -12.01 -19.36
CA LEU A 159 16.03 -11.33 -18.13
C LEU A 159 15.37 -9.97 -18.45
N LYS A 160 15.91 -9.21 -19.40
CA LYS A 160 15.28 -7.95 -19.85
C LYS A 160 13.90 -8.18 -20.47
N ALA A 161 13.71 -9.24 -21.24
CA ALA A 161 12.41 -9.59 -21.82
C ALA A 161 11.35 -9.87 -20.74
N THR A 162 11.74 -10.47 -19.62
CA THR A 162 10.85 -10.72 -18.48
C THR A 162 10.35 -9.42 -17.84
N LEU A 163 11.13 -8.34 -17.93
CA LEU A 163 10.85 -7.04 -17.31
C LEU A 163 10.21 -6.03 -18.28
N ARG A 164 10.18 -6.30 -19.59
CA ARG A 164 9.97 -5.31 -20.66
C ARG A 164 8.68 -4.50 -20.55
N ASP A 165 7.63 -5.11 -20.03
CA ASP A 165 6.30 -4.50 -19.92
C ASP A 165 5.94 -4.16 -18.46
N LEU A 166 6.92 -4.07 -17.55
CA LEU A 166 6.70 -3.93 -16.10
C LEU A 166 5.81 -5.05 -15.54
N ARG A 167 5.80 -6.22 -16.20
CA ARG A 167 5.07 -7.41 -15.73
C ARG A 167 5.70 -7.90 -14.43
N TYR A 168 4.85 -8.42 -13.54
CA TYR A 168 5.27 -9.07 -12.32
C TYR A 168 4.80 -10.53 -12.30
N GLY A 169 5.57 -11.39 -11.65
CA GLY A 169 5.20 -12.79 -11.45
C GLY A 169 4.18 -12.92 -10.33
N LEU A 170 2.91 -13.14 -10.68
CA LEU A 170 1.88 -13.48 -9.71
C LEU A 170 1.78 -15.01 -9.54
N ARG A 171 1.94 -15.47 -8.30
CA ARG A 171 1.55 -16.81 -7.87
C ARG A 171 0.44 -16.65 -6.85
N ASP A 172 -0.80 -16.77 -7.33
CA ASP A 172 -1.97 -16.66 -6.48
C ASP A 172 -2.15 -17.95 -5.67
N LEU A 173 -1.70 -17.92 -4.42
CA LEU A 173 -1.80 -19.04 -3.47
C LEU A 173 -3.23 -19.27 -2.96
N SER A 174 -4.18 -18.36 -3.23
CA SER A 174 -5.59 -18.56 -2.87
C SER A 174 -6.32 -19.48 -3.84
N GLN A 175 -5.79 -19.62 -5.06
CA GLN A 175 -6.29 -20.54 -6.07
C GLN A 175 -5.72 -21.93 -5.81
N ARG A 176 -6.48 -22.98 -6.15
CA ARG A 176 -6.11 -24.37 -5.87
C ARG A 176 -4.72 -24.64 -6.43
N VAL A 177 -3.75 -24.86 -5.54
CA VAL A 177 -2.41 -25.30 -5.92
C VAL A 177 -2.58 -26.64 -6.63
N PRO A 178 -1.97 -26.85 -7.82
CA PRO A 178 -2.00 -28.14 -8.48
C PRO A 178 -1.64 -29.26 -7.51
N ASP A 179 -2.34 -30.40 -7.59
CA ASP A 179 -2.19 -31.52 -6.65
C ASP A 179 -0.76 -32.12 -6.64
N SER A 180 0.13 -31.69 -7.55
CA SER A 180 1.54 -32.07 -7.61
C SER A 180 2.48 -30.86 -7.52
N PRO A 181 3.35 -30.76 -6.50
CA PRO A 181 4.58 -30.00 -6.64
C PRO A 181 5.62 -30.85 -7.39
N PRO A 182 6.37 -30.30 -8.36
CA PRO A 182 7.54 -30.97 -8.94
C PRO A 182 8.69 -31.12 -7.92
N GLU A 183 8.64 -30.40 -6.80
CA GLU A 183 9.73 -30.31 -5.83
C GLU A 183 9.23 -30.51 -4.40
N LYS A 184 9.77 -31.54 -3.73
CA LYS A 184 9.50 -31.88 -2.32
C LYS A 184 10.38 -31.04 -1.37
N THR A 185 10.45 -29.73 -1.55
CA THR A 185 11.24 -28.90 -0.64
C THR A 185 10.41 -28.46 0.58
N PRO A 186 11.05 -28.27 1.74
CA PRO A 186 10.39 -27.71 2.92
C PRO A 186 9.68 -26.38 2.69
N ALA A 187 10.25 -25.52 1.83
CA ALA A 187 9.66 -24.22 1.50
C ALA A 187 8.35 -24.39 0.72
N TRP A 188 8.29 -25.31 -0.24
CA TRP A 188 7.05 -25.62 -0.97
C TRP A 188 5.99 -26.26 -0.07
N ALA A 189 6.39 -27.05 0.93
CA ALA A 189 5.47 -27.57 1.94
C ALA A 189 4.81 -26.44 2.75
N ALA A 190 5.59 -25.45 3.18
CA ALA A 190 5.07 -24.27 3.88
C ALA A 190 4.12 -23.43 2.99
N LEU A 191 4.47 -23.18 1.73
CA LEU A 191 3.59 -22.48 0.78
C LEU A 191 2.29 -23.25 0.51
N ARG A 192 2.36 -24.59 0.42
CA ARG A 192 1.17 -25.44 0.33
C ARG A 192 0.31 -25.33 1.57
N ALA A 193 0.89 -25.29 2.77
CA ALA A 193 0.13 -25.08 4.00
C ALA A 193 -0.65 -23.76 3.95
N LEU A 194 -0.01 -22.66 3.51
CA LEU A 194 -0.68 -21.37 3.33
C LEU A 194 -1.84 -21.46 2.33
N ALA A 195 -1.62 -22.14 1.21
CA ALA A 195 -2.63 -22.24 0.15
C ALA A 195 -3.80 -23.16 0.49
N THR A 196 -3.56 -24.27 1.19
CA THR A 196 -4.59 -25.25 1.54
C THR A 196 -5.35 -24.83 2.78
N VAL A 197 -4.64 -24.47 3.86
CA VAL A 197 -5.27 -24.18 5.14
C VAL A 197 -5.70 -22.71 5.25
N GLY A 198 -4.98 -21.79 4.62
CA GLY A 198 -5.19 -20.35 4.78
C GLY A 198 -6.50 -19.80 4.23
N ARG A 199 -7.23 -20.56 3.41
CA ARG A 199 -8.46 -20.08 2.74
C ARG A 199 -9.66 -20.04 3.68
N ASP A 200 -9.98 -21.17 4.28
CA ASP A 200 -11.12 -21.35 5.19
C ASP A 200 -10.82 -22.34 6.32
N GLY A 201 -9.54 -22.70 6.48
CA GLY A 201 -9.11 -23.73 7.40
C GLY A 201 -9.42 -25.15 6.93
N SER A 202 -10.13 -25.36 5.81
CA SER A 202 -10.49 -26.71 5.35
C SER A 202 -9.31 -27.40 4.66
N ALA A 203 -8.88 -28.52 5.21
CA ALA A 203 -7.86 -29.34 4.59
C ALA A 203 -8.14 -30.82 4.90
N THR A 204 -7.92 -31.68 3.92
CA THR A 204 -8.04 -33.12 4.13
C THR A 204 -6.85 -33.63 4.95
N ILE A 205 -7.08 -34.69 5.73
CA ILE A 205 -6.01 -35.40 6.47
C ILE A 205 -4.87 -35.79 5.52
N GLU A 206 -5.19 -36.23 4.31
CA GLU A 206 -4.21 -36.57 3.28
C GLU A 206 -3.37 -35.36 2.83
N GLY A 207 -4.00 -34.21 2.58
CA GLY A 207 -3.30 -33.00 2.19
C GLY A 207 -2.35 -32.50 3.28
N LEU A 208 -2.82 -32.51 4.53
CA LEU A 208 -2.01 -32.13 5.68
C LEU A 208 -0.85 -33.11 5.90
N ALA A 209 -1.10 -34.42 5.78
CA ALA A 209 -0.05 -35.41 5.92
C ALA A 209 1.03 -35.26 4.85
N SER A 210 0.64 -34.96 3.60
CA SER A 210 1.58 -34.67 2.51
C SER A 210 2.44 -33.44 2.79
N ILE A 211 1.87 -32.41 3.42
CA ILE A 211 2.61 -31.20 3.83
C ILE A 211 3.62 -31.56 4.93
N VAL A 212 3.17 -32.20 6.01
CA VAL A 212 4.02 -32.54 7.16
C VAL A 212 5.15 -33.50 6.75
N ALA A 213 4.87 -34.48 5.90
CA ALA A 213 5.86 -35.42 5.38
C ALA A 213 6.99 -34.74 4.58
N ALA A 214 6.73 -33.58 3.97
CA ALA A 214 7.72 -32.83 3.20
C ALA A 214 8.53 -31.83 4.05
N LEU A 215 8.21 -31.68 5.34
CA LEU A 215 8.97 -30.84 6.27
C LEU A 215 10.16 -31.62 6.85
N PRO A 216 11.27 -30.93 7.17
CA PRO A 216 12.42 -31.54 7.81
C PRO A 216 12.18 -31.66 9.31
N ASP A 217 12.41 -32.85 9.85
CA ASP A 217 12.16 -33.20 11.24
C ASP A 217 12.95 -32.31 12.22
N GLY A 218 12.31 -31.94 13.33
CA GLY A 218 12.89 -31.21 14.45
C GLY A 218 13.25 -29.74 14.15
N THR A 219 12.96 -29.25 12.95
CA THR A 219 13.35 -27.91 12.53
C THR A 219 12.41 -26.82 13.04
N LEU A 220 12.90 -25.58 13.06
CA LEU A 220 12.04 -24.42 13.35
C LEU A 220 10.89 -24.28 12.34
N LEU A 221 11.17 -24.56 11.06
CA LEU A 221 10.18 -24.47 10.00
C LEU A 221 9.04 -25.47 10.19
N GLU A 222 9.35 -26.72 10.58
CA GLU A 222 8.33 -27.69 10.93
C GLU A 222 7.42 -27.18 12.05
N ARG A 223 8.01 -26.71 13.16
CA ARG A 223 7.24 -26.16 14.29
C ARG A 223 6.35 -24.99 13.85
N GLN A 224 6.85 -24.10 13.01
CA GLN A 224 6.09 -22.95 12.49
C GLN A 224 4.93 -23.38 11.60
N VAL A 225 5.13 -24.35 10.71
CA VAL A 225 4.08 -24.85 9.81
C VAL A 225 3.03 -25.64 10.56
N VAL A 226 3.43 -26.53 11.49
CA VAL A 226 2.49 -27.27 12.35
C VAL A 226 1.66 -26.30 13.19
N HIS A 227 2.29 -25.31 13.83
CA HIS A 227 1.57 -24.27 14.56
C HIS A 227 0.59 -23.53 13.65
N TYR A 228 1.02 -23.08 12.47
CA TYR A 228 0.14 -22.42 11.52
C TYR A 228 -1.10 -23.28 11.17
N ILE A 229 -0.89 -24.57 10.85
CA ILE A 229 -1.97 -25.50 10.53
C ILE A 229 -2.95 -25.60 11.69
N LEU A 230 -2.48 -25.86 12.90
CA LEU A 230 -3.34 -26.02 14.09
C LEU A 230 -4.05 -24.72 14.49
N HIS A 231 -3.42 -23.58 14.24
CA HIS A 231 -3.99 -22.27 14.54
C HIS A 231 -5.13 -21.90 13.57
N VAL A 232 -4.94 -22.17 12.27
CA VAL A 232 -5.92 -21.79 11.23
C VAL A 232 -7.00 -22.87 11.07
N ALA A 233 -6.63 -24.15 11.05
CA ALA A 233 -7.56 -25.28 10.98
C ALA A 233 -8.11 -25.65 12.37
N ARG A 234 -8.81 -24.70 13.02
CA ARG A 234 -9.33 -24.84 14.40
C ARG A 234 -10.31 -25.99 14.62
N HIS A 235 -10.81 -26.59 13.53
CA HIS A 235 -11.72 -27.73 13.56
C HIS A 235 -11.00 -29.06 13.75
N LEU A 236 -9.67 -29.11 13.55
CA LEU A 236 -8.88 -30.33 13.71
C LEU A 236 -8.88 -30.78 15.17
N THR A 237 -9.31 -32.01 15.40
CA THR A 237 -9.25 -32.67 16.70
C THR A 237 -7.92 -33.38 16.92
N ALA A 238 -7.69 -33.84 18.16
CA ALA A 238 -6.57 -34.72 18.48
C ALA A 238 -6.58 -36.04 17.67
N ALA A 239 -7.77 -36.54 17.30
CA ALA A 239 -7.89 -37.73 16.46
C ALA A 239 -7.48 -37.43 15.01
N ASP A 240 -7.90 -36.29 14.46
CA ASP A 240 -7.53 -35.87 13.11
C ASP A 240 -6.02 -35.66 12.99
N TRP A 241 -5.41 -34.98 13.98
CA TRP A 241 -3.97 -34.78 13.98
C TRP A 241 -3.16 -36.07 14.13
N ARG A 242 -3.63 -37.03 14.94
CA ARG A 242 -3.01 -38.38 15.00
C ARG A 242 -3.05 -39.05 13.64
N ALA A 243 -4.17 -38.98 12.93
CA ALA A 243 -4.27 -39.52 11.57
C ALA A 243 -3.32 -38.83 10.59
N VAL A 244 -3.15 -37.50 10.70
CA VAL A 244 -2.15 -36.73 9.93
C VAL A 244 -0.74 -37.21 10.25
N ALA A 245 -0.37 -37.30 11.53
CA ALA A 245 0.96 -37.71 11.99
C ALA A 245 1.30 -39.15 11.57
N ALA A 246 0.38 -40.09 11.80
CA ALA A 246 0.53 -41.49 11.41
C ALA A 246 0.71 -41.66 9.90
N ARG A 247 0.03 -40.85 9.08
CA ARG A 247 0.18 -40.88 7.62
C ARG A 247 1.44 -40.16 7.14
N ALA A 248 1.83 -39.07 7.79
CA ALA A 248 2.99 -38.28 7.39
C ALA A 248 4.30 -38.98 7.72
N ARG A 249 4.43 -39.45 8.96
CA ARG A 249 5.64 -40.11 9.49
C ARG A 249 5.25 -41.16 10.53
N PRO A 250 4.93 -42.41 10.10
CA PRO A 250 4.49 -43.47 10.99
C PRO A 250 5.42 -43.75 12.18
N ASN A 251 6.74 -43.56 12.00
CA ASN A 251 7.75 -43.82 13.03
C ASN A 251 7.99 -42.64 13.99
N GLU A 252 7.42 -41.47 13.73
CA GLU A 252 7.59 -40.22 14.50
C GLU A 252 6.25 -39.65 14.96
N GLU A 253 5.20 -40.48 14.99
CA GLU A 253 3.84 -40.05 15.35
C GLU A 253 3.82 -39.36 16.72
N GLU A 254 4.46 -39.96 17.72
CA GLU A 254 4.48 -39.44 19.10
C GLU A 254 5.12 -38.05 19.19
N THR A 255 6.18 -37.80 18.41
CA THR A 255 6.84 -36.49 18.34
C THR A 255 5.90 -35.43 17.75
N LEU A 256 5.25 -35.72 16.64
CA LEU A 256 4.31 -34.81 15.98
C LEU A 256 3.04 -34.56 16.81
N VAL A 257 2.54 -35.59 17.50
CA VAL A 257 1.40 -35.48 18.43
C VAL A 257 1.78 -34.64 19.65
N SER A 258 2.98 -34.84 20.20
CA SER A 258 3.50 -34.04 21.32
C SER A 258 3.66 -32.57 20.94
N LEU A 259 4.16 -32.29 19.74
CA LEU A 259 4.27 -30.93 19.22
C LEU A 259 2.89 -30.25 19.12
N ALA A 260 1.87 -30.94 18.63
CA ALA A 260 0.51 -30.41 18.58
C ALA A 260 -0.11 -30.21 19.96
N ALA A 261 0.13 -31.15 20.89
CA ALA A 261 -0.36 -31.04 22.27
C ALA A 261 0.21 -29.81 22.97
N GLN A 262 1.52 -29.56 22.84
CA GLN A 262 2.16 -28.36 23.37
C GLN A 262 1.56 -27.08 22.77
N GLU A 263 1.25 -27.09 21.47
CA GLU A 263 0.64 -25.95 20.80
C GLU A 263 -0.79 -25.68 21.30
N TRP A 264 -1.63 -26.71 21.40
CA TRP A 264 -2.98 -26.55 21.96
C TRP A 264 -2.98 -26.10 23.41
N MET A 265 -2.06 -26.60 24.23
CA MET A 265 -1.88 -26.12 25.61
C MET A 265 -1.54 -24.63 25.62
N ARG A 266 -0.56 -24.21 24.81
CA ARG A 266 -0.17 -22.80 24.69
C ARG A 266 -1.33 -21.91 24.24
N GLN A 267 -2.11 -22.36 23.26
CA GLN A 267 -3.29 -21.63 22.78
C GLN A 267 -4.37 -21.55 23.85
N GLY A 268 -4.59 -22.63 24.60
CA GLY A 268 -5.51 -22.67 25.73
C GLY A 268 -5.11 -21.71 26.84
N GLU A 269 -3.83 -21.69 27.23
CA GLU A 269 -3.29 -20.76 28.22
C GLU A 269 -3.41 -19.30 27.77
N ALA A 270 -3.02 -19.00 26.53
CA ALA A 270 -3.11 -17.65 25.97
C ALA A 270 -4.56 -17.15 25.94
N ARG A 271 -5.50 -18.01 25.52
CA ARG A 271 -6.92 -17.69 25.52
C ARG A 271 -7.46 -17.51 26.95
N GLY A 272 -7.09 -18.40 27.87
CA GLY A 272 -7.49 -18.31 29.27
C GLY A 272 -6.98 -17.02 29.93
N ARG A 273 -5.76 -16.60 29.61
CA ARG A 273 -5.19 -15.33 30.05
C ARG A 273 -5.96 -14.14 29.48
N ALA A 274 -6.19 -14.11 28.16
CA ALA A 274 -6.92 -13.02 27.51
C ALA A 274 -8.36 -12.90 28.04
N GLU A 275 -9.07 -14.02 28.21
CA GLU A 275 -10.40 -14.03 28.82
C GLU A 275 -10.36 -13.57 30.29
N GLY A 276 -9.32 -13.94 31.03
CA GLY A 276 -9.09 -13.52 32.42
C GLY A 276 -8.84 -12.02 32.54
N GLU A 277 -7.98 -11.46 31.68
CA GLU A 277 -7.66 -10.03 31.61
C GLU A 277 -8.91 -9.21 31.25
N ALA A 278 -9.64 -9.60 30.19
CA ALA A 278 -10.87 -8.93 29.77
C ALA A 278 -11.95 -8.95 30.89
N ARG A 279 -12.11 -10.09 31.58
CA ARG A 279 -13.03 -10.17 32.74
C ARG A 279 -12.54 -9.31 33.90
N GLY A 280 -11.23 -9.23 34.14
CA GLY A 280 -10.63 -8.40 35.18
C GLY A 280 -10.86 -6.92 34.93
N GLU A 281 -10.64 -6.46 33.70
CA GLU A 281 -10.87 -5.09 33.24
C GLU A 281 -12.35 -4.70 33.36
N ALA A 282 -13.27 -5.53 32.85
CA ALA A 282 -14.71 -5.30 32.97
C ALA A 282 -15.15 -5.15 34.44
N ARG A 283 -14.63 -6.01 35.33
CA ARG A 283 -14.89 -5.92 36.78
C ARG A 283 -14.28 -4.67 37.41
N ALA A 284 -13.12 -4.22 36.95
CA ALA A 284 -12.49 -2.99 37.40
C ALA A 284 -13.30 -1.75 36.98
N LEU A 285 -13.67 -1.66 35.69
CA LEU A 285 -14.51 -0.59 35.16
C LEU A 285 -15.87 -0.53 35.87
N THR A 286 -16.54 -1.68 36.02
CA THR A 286 -17.80 -1.76 36.77
C THR A 286 -17.67 -1.20 38.19
N ARG A 287 -16.62 -1.58 38.92
CA ARG A 287 -16.35 -1.04 40.27
C ARG A 287 -16.06 0.46 40.23
N SER A 288 -15.30 0.94 39.25
CA SER A 288 -15.00 2.37 39.08
C SER A 288 -16.25 3.19 38.79
N ILE A 289 -17.16 2.70 37.95
CA ILE A 289 -18.46 3.32 37.67
C ILE A 289 -19.27 3.43 38.97
N LEU A 290 -19.45 2.31 39.69
CA LEU A 290 -20.20 2.32 40.96
C LEU A 290 -19.60 3.25 42.01
N ARG A 291 -18.26 3.30 42.13
CA ARG A 291 -17.57 4.24 43.02
C ARG A 291 -17.79 5.69 42.59
N THR A 292 -17.73 5.98 41.29
CA THR A 292 -17.96 7.32 40.74
C THR A 292 -19.39 7.78 41.00
N LEU A 293 -20.38 6.93 40.72
CA LEU A 293 -21.78 7.22 41.00
C LEU A 293 -22.02 7.45 42.50
N THR A 294 -21.38 6.63 43.35
CA THR A 294 -21.50 6.78 44.79
C THR A 294 -20.90 8.10 45.29
N ALA A 295 -19.74 8.48 44.75
CA ALA A 295 -19.06 9.72 45.12
C ALA A 295 -19.81 10.97 44.65
N ARG A 296 -20.46 10.93 43.48
CA ARG A 296 -21.17 12.09 42.92
C ARG A 296 -22.60 12.24 43.42
N PHE A 297 -23.31 11.13 43.65
CA PHE A 297 -24.76 11.14 43.89
C PHE A 297 -25.17 10.49 45.21
N GLY A 298 -24.22 10.03 46.03
CA GLY A 298 -24.51 9.32 47.28
C GLY A 298 -24.87 7.85 47.05
N VAL A 299 -25.62 7.23 47.96
CA VAL A 299 -25.89 5.78 47.91
C VAL A 299 -26.58 5.39 46.60
N VAL A 300 -25.92 4.56 45.79
CA VAL A 300 -26.49 4.03 44.54
C VAL A 300 -27.56 2.97 44.87
N PRO A 301 -28.82 3.13 44.43
CA PRO A 301 -29.87 2.14 44.65
C PRO A 301 -29.48 0.75 44.11
N PRO A 302 -29.81 -0.36 44.80
CA PRO A 302 -29.44 -1.71 44.37
C PRO A 302 -29.89 -2.06 42.94
N ALA A 303 -31.05 -1.54 42.51
CA ALA A 303 -31.55 -1.73 41.15
C ALA A 303 -30.64 -1.09 40.09
N LEU A 304 -30.06 0.09 40.36
CA LEU A 304 -29.12 0.75 39.45
C LEU A 304 -27.75 0.08 39.47
N ALA A 305 -27.30 -0.40 40.64
CA ALA A 305 -26.07 -1.18 40.73
C ALA A 305 -26.15 -2.47 39.90
N ALA A 306 -27.29 -3.18 39.98
CA ALA A 306 -27.55 -4.35 39.14
C ALA A 306 -27.55 -4.01 37.65
N ARG A 307 -28.06 -2.83 37.25
CA ARG A 307 -27.98 -2.36 35.86
C ARG A 307 -26.53 -2.19 35.39
N VAL A 308 -25.65 -1.57 36.18
CA VAL A 308 -24.23 -1.42 35.81
C VAL A 308 -23.57 -2.79 35.61
N HIS A 309 -23.85 -3.77 36.48
CA HIS A 309 -23.33 -5.13 36.33
C HIS A 309 -23.82 -5.87 35.08
N ALA A 310 -24.98 -5.47 34.54
CA ALA A 310 -25.57 -6.06 33.34
C ALA A 310 -25.13 -5.38 32.03
N VAL A 311 -24.36 -4.29 32.10
CA VAL A 311 -23.91 -3.56 30.91
C VAL A 311 -22.86 -4.37 30.15
N PRO A 312 -22.99 -4.53 28.81
CA PRO A 312 -21.98 -5.18 27.99
C PRO A 312 -20.61 -4.53 28.15
N VAL A 313 -19.53 -5.33 28.12
CA VAL A 313 -18.16 -4.84 28.31
C VAL A 313 -17.81 -3.68 27.38
N ALA A 314 -18.27 -3.76 26.12
CA ALA A 314 -18.03 -2.73 25.10
C ALA A 314 -18.64 -1.35 25.44
N ASP A 315 -19.64 -1.30 26.31
CA ASP A 315 -20.37 -0.08 26.66
C ASP A 315 -19.93 0.49 28.03
N LEU A 316 -19.04 -0.20 28.76
CA LEU A 316 -18.63 0.20 30.11
C LEU A 316 -17.86 1.53 30.13
N ASP A 317 -16.99 1.79 29.16
CA ASP A 317 -16.25 3.06 29.08
C ASP A 317 -17.19 4.24 28.80
N ALA A 318 -18.12 4.09 27.87
CA ALA A 318 -19.13 5.11 27.59
C ALA A 318 -20.05 5.37 28.80
N LEU A 319 -20.36 4.32 29.58
CA LEU A 319 -21.08 4.48 30.84
C LEU A 319 -20.25 5.20 31.90
N LEU A 320 -18.94 4.94 31.96
CA LEU A 320 -18.03 5.65 32.86
C LEU A 320 -17.94 7.14 32.52
N ASP A 321 -17.82 7.49 31.24
CA ASP A 321 -17.80 8.89 30.79
C ASP A 321 -19.10 9.63 31.14
N ARG A 322 -20.26 8.97 30.96
CA ARG A 322 -21.55 9.50 31.41
C ARG A 322 -21.62 9.62 32.93
N ALA A 323 -21.15 8.62 33.66
CA ALA A 323 -21.10 8.65 35.12
C ALA A 323 -20.25 9.82 35.66
N LEU A 324 -19.24 10.29 34.90
CA LEU A 324 -18.41 11.44 35.25
C LEU A 324 -19.07 12.80 34.96
N THR A 325 -19.90 12.90 33.92
CA THR A 325 -20.37 14.19 33.37
C THR A 325 -21.86 14.46 33.59
N ALA A 326 -22.70 13.43 33.71
CA ALA A 326 -24.14 13.60 33.83
C ALA A 326 -24.55 14.42 35.07
N PRO A 327 -25.62 15.22 35.02
CA PRO A 327 -26.05 16.06 36.13
C PRO A 327 -26.69 15.29 37.28
N ASP A 328 -27.29 14.13 37.03
CA ASP A 328 -27.97 13.27 38.00
C ASP A 328 -27.91 11.79 37.61
N LEU A 329 -28.39 10.90 38.50
CA LEU A 329 -28.41 9.46 38.27
C LEU A 329 -29.32 9.03 37.10
N ALA A 330 -30.40 9.75 36.81
CA ALA A 330 -31.30 9.38 35.73
C ALA A 330 -30.64 9.58 34.37
N ALA A 331 -29.95 10.72 34.20
CA ALA A 331 -29.23 11.08 32.98
C ALA A 331 -28.05 10.14 32.65
N VAL A 332 -27.43 9.49 33.65
CA VAL A 332 -26.38 8.48 33.40
C VAL A 332 -26.92 7.29 32.60
N PHE A 333 -28.17 6.90 32.87
CA PHE A 333 -28.78 5.68 32.36
C PHE A 333 -29.83 5.94 31.27
N ASP A 334 -29.95 7.18 30.80
CA ASP A 334 -30.84 7.52 29.69
C ASP A 334 -30.17 7.15 28.36
N GLU A 335 -30.83 6.30 27.57
CA GLU A 335 -30.31 5.77 26.30
C GLU A 335 -30.61 6.69 25.11
N THR A 336 -31.40 7.75 25.31
CA THR A 336 -31.73 8.72 24.25
C THR A 336 -30.62 9.73 23.94
N ALA A 337 -29.54 9.77 24.72
CA ALA A 337 -28.40 10.66 24.54
C ALA A 337 -27.22 10.02 23.77
N ARG A 338 -27.47 9.12 22.81
CA ARG A 338 -26.44 8.67 21.86
C ARG A 338 -26.34 9.67 20.70
N HIS A 339 -25.41 10.61 20.79
CA HIS A 339 -25.02 11.48 19.66
C HIS A 339 -23.60 11.18 19.20
#